data_AF-A0A7W5JXJ0-F1
#
_entry.id   AF-A0A7W5JXJ0-F1
#
_cell.length_a   1.000
_cell.length_b   1.000
_cell.length_c   1.000
_cell.angle_alpha   90.00
_cell.angle_beta   90.00
_cell.angle_gamma   90.00
#
_symmetry.space_group_name_H-M   'P 1'
#
loop_
_entity.id
_entity.type
_entity.pdbx_description
1 polymer ?
#
loop_
_entity_poly.entity_id
_entity_poly.type
_entity_poly.pdbx_seq_one_letter_code
_entity_poly.pdbx_strand_id
1 'polypeptide(L)'
;MLRFDFRPGDARAGGGRLRFGEPLRTVVARTPNDVVGALTEVDAACAAGLWAAGFVAYDAAPAFDPAFVVPGPDSGPADLPLVWFGLYAAPLVDDEADPPGPASVPGPWVPSTDRAAYDDAFAVVQRAIRAGDSYQTNLTLPLTAGWDDGAADPARYERLLEAQGPAFGAYLDLGRHHVLSVSPELFFARRGTTVTTRPMKGTARRGRSSAEDAQRLAGLLASEKDRAENVMITDLLRNDLGRLARTGGVDVPTLCVPERYPTVWQLTSTVTAEVGPQVGLAELFGALFPCGSITGAPKIASMALIAELETSARGLYCGAVGVVAPGGDATFSVAIRTVVADLERATATYGVGSGVTVGSTAAGEHDELLAKAAVLTAPAPRAFDLLETFRLEDGRWWAEEAHLDRLAASADYFGRADPVPSAQAALEAVVAAHPEGRWRVRLAVARDGAAATTVEPLPGASDEPLTLVLATEPVDPDEVFLAHKTTWRGPYAPHRARAVALRVDDVLLWNARGEVTETTIGSVALHDADGWWTPPVSCGLLPGVERGLALAAGRVQERLLTVADLRTSLAGGAELWFLNSVRGWRRAELVG
;
A
#
# COMPACT_ATOMS: atom_id res chain seq x y z
N MET A 1 -12.37 -2.98 -23.07
CA MET A 1 -12.17 -1.59 -22.56
C MET A 1 -10.81 -1.50 -21.88
N LEU A 2 -10.07 -0.38 -22.01
CA LEU A 2 -8.83 -0.16 -21.24
C LEU A 2 -8.96 1.03 -20.28
N ARG A 3 -8.23 0.98 -19.17
CA ARG A 3 -8.18 2.05 -18.18
C ARG A 3 -6.79 2.16 -17.55
N PHE A 4 -6.35 3.39 -17.27
CA PHE A 4 -5.07 3.70 -16.63
C PHE A 4 -5.25 4.73 -15.50
N ASP A 5 -4.72 4.40 -14.33
CA ASP A 5 -4.80 5.16 -13.08
C ASP A 5 -3.41 5.52 -12.57
N PHE A 6 -2.78 6.52 -13.18
CA PHE A 6 -1.50 7.04 -12.71
C PHE A 6 -1.71 8.10 -11.62
N ARG A 7 -0.76 8.35 -10.72
CA ARG A 7 -0.95 9.31 -9.61
C ARG A 7 -0.84 10.77 -10.05
N PRO A 8 -1.51 11.72 -9.38
CA PRO A 8 -1.34 13.15 -9.68
C PRO A 8 0.10 13.58 -9.39
N GLY A 9 0.74 14.32 -10.29
CA GLY A 9 2.13 14.78 -10.13
C GLY A 9 3.21 13.80 -10.61
N ASP A 10 2.87 12.52 -10.79
CA ASP A 10 3.72 11.65 -11.62
C ASP A 10 3.64 12.15 -13.06
N ALA A 11 4.77 12.17 -13.77
CA ALA A 11 4.78 12.59 -15.16
C ALA A 11 3.79 11.70 -15.91
N ARG A 12 2.64 12.24 -16.37
CA ARG A 12 1.64 11.53 -17.18
C ARG A 12 1.58 12.03 -18.62
N ALA A 13 1.31 11.12 -19.55
CA ALA A 13 0.86 11.49 -20.88
C ALA A 13 -0.65 11.81 -20.78
N GLY A 14 -1.00 13.07 -20.49
CA GLY A 14 -2.38 13.50 -20.21
C GLY A 14 -2.76 13.47 -18.72
N GLY A 15 -3.58 14.43 -18.26
CA GLY A 15 -4.07 14.51 -16.88
C GLY A 15 -5.21 13.54 -16.59
N GLY A 16 -5.39 13.13 -15.33
CA GLY A 16 -6.55 12.33 -14.91
C GLY A 16 -6.48 10.82 -15.25
N ARG A 17 -7.52 10.10 -14.82
CA ARG A 17 -7.73 8.68 -15.14
C ARG A 17 -8.01 8.59 -16.65
N LEU A 18 -7.25 7.77 -17.37
CA LEU A 18 -7.45 7.60 -18.82
C LEU A 18 -8.30 6.37 -19.08
N ARG A 19 -9.26 6.48 -20.00
CA ARG A 19 -10.12 5.36 -20.44
C ARG A 19 -10.10 5.28 -21.96
N PHE A 20 -10.07 4.07 -22.48
CA PHE A 20 -10.13 3.81 -23.92
C PHE A 20 -11.20 2.75 -24.21
N GLY A 21 -12.04 3.03 -25.21
CA GLY A 21 -13.08 2.13 -25.67
C GLY A 21 -12.53 1.03 -26.59
N GLU A 22 -13.22 0.81 -27.71
CA GLU A 22 -12.74 -0.09 -28.77
C GLU A 22 -11.60 0.57 -29.56
N PRO A 23 -10.47 -0.13 -29.82
CA PRO A 23 -9.39 0.42 -30.61
C PRO A 23 -9.79 0.55 -32.09
N LEU A 24 -9.28 1.57 -32.76
CA LEU A 24 -9.40 1.70 -34.22
C LEU A 24 -8.74 0.52 -34.94
N ARG A 25 -7.64 0.04 -34.38
CA ARG A 25 -6.90 -1.17 -34.78
C ARG A 25 -5.90 -1.52 -33.68
N THR A 26 -5.36 -2.73 -33.75
CA THR A 26 -4.32 -3.21 -32.82
C THR A 26 -2.98 -3.40 -33.53
N VAL A 27 -1.90 -3.23 -32.78
CA VAL A 27 -0.53 -3.58 -33.16
C VAL A 27 -0.09 -4.75 -32.28
N VAL A 28 0.35 -5.85 -32.88
CA VAL A 28 0.61 -7.11 -32.16
C VAL A 28 1.91 -7.75 -32.65
N ALA A 29 2.81 -8.10 -31.73
CA ALA A 29 3.97 -8.94 -32.00
C ALA A 29 3.85 -10.26 -31.24
N ARG A 30 4.03 -11.39 -31.92
CA ARG A 30 4.02 -12.74 -31.30
C ARG A 30 5.39 -13.40 -31.30
N THR A 31 6.31 -12.94 -32.14
CA THR A 31 7.68 -13.44 -32.19
C THR A 31 8.65 -12.31 -31.86
N PRO A 32 9.85 -12.61 -31.31
CA PRO A 32 10.85 -11.59 -31.02
C PRO A 32 11.21 -10.73 -32.23
N ASN A 33 11.21 -11.31 -33.44
CA ASN A 33 11.53 -10.58 -34.67
C ASN A 33 10.51 -9.48 -35.02
N ASP A 34 9.26 -9.61 -34.55
CA ASP A 34 8.19 -8.65 -34.85
C ASP A 34 8.13 -7.49 -33.85
N VAL A 35 8.80 -7.61 -32.70
CA VAL A 35 8.69 -6.67 -31.57
C VAL A 35 9.16 -5.25 -31.94
N VAL A 36 10.34 -5.12 -32.55
CA VAL A 36 10.89 -3.81 -32.94
C VAL A 36 10.01 -3.13 -34.00
N GLY A 37 9.49 -3.92 -34.95
CA GLY A 37 8.56 -3.43 -35.98
C GLY A 37 7.25 -2.93 -35.37
N ALA A 38 6.68 -3.67 -34.42
CA ALA A 38 5.47 -3.28 -33.70
C ALA A 38 5.65 -1.97 -32.91
N LEU A 39 6.78 -1.80 -32.19
CA LEU A 39 7.04 -0.55 -31.47
C LEU A 39 7.23 0.64 -32.41
N THR A 40 7.89 0.44 -33.55
CA THR A 40 8.05 1.46 -34.59
C THR A 40 6.69 1.88 -35.18
N GLU A 41 5.78 0.92 -35.37
CA GLU A 41 4.43 1.20 -35.84
C GLU A 41 3.61 2.02 -34.84
N VAL A 42 3.76 1.75 -33.54
CA VAL A 42 3.16 2.55 -32.46
C VAL A 42 3.67 3.99 -32.51
N ASP A 43 4.98 4.20 -32.63
CA ASP A 43 5.56 5.54 -32.78
C ASP A 43 4.99 6.27 -34.00
N ALA A 44 4.90 5.60 -35.16
CA ALA A 44 4.36 6.18 -36.38
C ALA A 44 2.88 6.57 -36.23
N ALA A 45 2.08 5.74 -35.56
CA ALA A 45 0.68 6.03 -35.27
C ALA A 45 0.53 7.25 -34.33
N CYS A 46 1.36 7.35 -33.30
CA CYS A 46 1.34 8.47 -32.36
C CYS A 46 1.86 9.77 -32.98
N ALA A 47 2.84 9.70 -33.88
CA ALA A 47 3.26 10.83 -34.70
C ALA A 47 2.15 11.31 -35.65
N ALA A 48 1.28 10.40 -36.11
CA ALA A 48 0.09 10.71 -36.90
C ALA A 48 -1.11 11.22 -36.08
N GLY A 49 -0.93 11.44 -34.77
CA GLY A 49 -1.94 12.04 -33.90
C GLY A 49 -2.82 11.04 -33.14
N LEU A 50 -2.50 9.75 -33.16
CA LEU A 50 -3.22 8.74 -32.39
C LEU A 50 -2.65 8.55 -30.98
N TRP A 51 -3.48 8.05 -30.09
CA TRP A 51 -3.06 7.47 -28.81
C TRP A 51 -2.76 5.99 -29.02
N ALA A 52 -1.82 5.45 -28.24
CA ALA A 52 -1.59 4.02 -28.13
C ALA A 52 -1.61 3.60 -26.66
N ALA A 53 -2.25 2.48 -26.34
CA ALA A 53 -2.32 1.96 -24.98
C ALA A 53 -2.19 0.44 -24.98
N GLY A 54 -1.35 -0.12 -24.11
CA GLY A 54 -0.99 -1.52 -24.19
C GLY A 54 0.19 -1.93 -23.33
N PHE A 55 0.91 -2.97 -23.77
CA PHE A 55 2.00 -3.57 -23.01
C PHE A 55 3.10 -4.19 -23.89
N VAL A 56 4.24 -4.45 -23.25
CA VAL A 56 5.37 -5.23 -23.75
C VAL A 56 5.70 -6.31 -22.69
N ALA A 57 5.61 -7.57 -23.05
CA ALA A 57 5.87 -8.70 -22.16
C ALA A 57 7.37 -8.85 -21.85
N TYR A 58 7.72 -9.39 -20.68
CA TYR A 58 9.12 -9.68 -20.31
C TYR A 58 9.82 -10.56 -21.34
N ASP A 59 9.08 -11.53 -21.87
CA ASP A 59 9.59 -12.49 -22.86
C ASP A 59 9.91 -11.84 -24.22
N ALA A 60 9.60 -10.55 -24.41
CA ALA A 60 10.03 -9.76 -25.56
C ALA A 60 11.52 -9.37 -25.49
N ALA A 61 12.18 -9.56 -24.34
CA ALA A 61 13.57 -9.17 -24.11
C ALA A 61 14.56 -9.61 -25.21
N PRO A 62 14.52 -10.86 -25.73
CA PRO A 62 15.46 -11.30 -26.77
C PRO A 62 15.36 -10.51 -28.08
N ALA A 63 14.29 -9.74 -28.30
CA ALA A 63 14.16 -8.85 -29.45
C ALA A 63 15.10 -7.63 -29.40
N PHE A 64 15.57 -7.26 -28.20
CA PHE A 64 16.40 -6.09 -27.97
C PHE A 64 17.88 -6.44 -27.84
N ASP A 65 18.19 -7.59 -27.25
CA ASP A 65 19.54 -8.14 -27.19
C ASP A 65 19.46 -9.67 -27.30
N PRO A 66 20.10 -10.31 -28.30
CA PRO A 66 20.09 -11.76 -28.45
C PRO A 66 20.79 -12.51 -27.32
N ALA A 67 21.57 -11.84 -26.48
CA ALA A 67 22.15 -12.42 -25.27
C ALA A 67 21.13 -12.55 -24.12
N PHE A 68 19.97 -11.89 -24.23
CA PHE A 68 18.89 -12.08 -23.27
C PHE A 68 18.18 -13.42 -23.51
N VAL A 69 18.19 -14.26 -22.48
CA VAL A 69 17.58 -15.58 -22.49
C VAL A 69 16.34 -15.56 -21.62
N VAL A 70 15.27 -16.20 -22.08
CA VAL A 70 14.03 -16.41 -21.34
C VAL A 70 13.62 -17.88 -21.45
N PRO A 71 12.86 -18.43 -20.48
CA PRO A 71 12.25 -19.74 -20.62
C PRO A 71 11.46 -19.84 -21.94
N GLY A 72 11.49 -20.99 -22.60
CA GLY A 72 10.95 -21.14 -23.96
C GLY A 72 9.45 -20.84 -24.09
N PRO A 73 8.95 -20.52 -25.29
CA PRO A 73 7.57 -20.06 -25.53
C PRO A 73 6.48 -21.07 -25.09
N ASP A 74 6.82 -22.36 -24.99
CA ASP A 74 5.90 -23.41 -24.54
C ASP A 74 5.72 -23.47 -23.01
N SER A 75 6.42 -22.62 -22.26
CA SER A 75 6.45 -22.65 -20.79
C SER A 75 5.64 -21.53 -20.11
N GLY A 76 4.99 -20.65 -20.87
CA GLY A 76 4.21 -19.50 -20.37
C GLY A 76 2.68 -19.62 -20.57
N PRO A 77 1.89 -18.57 -20.23
CA PRO A 77 0.48 -18.51 -20.59
C PRO A 77 0.36 -18.52 -22.12
N ALA A 78 0.12 -19.71 -22.67
CA ALA A 78 -0.04 -19.93 -24.09
C ALA A 78 -1.05 -18.91 -24.62
N ASP A 79 -0.61 -18.13 -25.62
CA ASP A 79 -1.39 -17.21 -26.47
C ASP A 79 -1.32 -15.70 -26.14
N LEU A 80 -0.72 -15.27 -25.02
CA LEU A 80 -0.49 -13.83 -24.79
C LEU A 80 0.64 -13.31 -25.72
N PRO A 81 0.44 -12.23 -26.50
CA PRO A 81 1.47 -11.71 -27.40
C PRO A 81 2.63 -11.06 -26.64
N LEU A 82 3.79 -10.95 -27.29
CA LEU A 82 4.96 -10.25 -26.75
C LEU A 82 4.75 -8.73 -26.70
N VAL A 83 4.01 -8.19 -27.67
CA VAL A 83 3.58 -6.78 -27.71
C VAL A 83 2.11 -6.74 -28.10
N TRP A 84 1.35 -5.90 -27.42
CA TRP A 84 0.00 -5.55 -27.83
C TRP A 84 -0.29 -4.08 -27.51
N PHE A 85 -0.74 -3.32 -28.50
CA PHE A 85 -1.25 -1.96 -28.32
C PHE A 85 -2.55 -1.77 -29.09
N GLY A 86 -3.56 -1.20 -28.44
CA GLY A 86 -4.71 -0.60 -29.12
C GLY A 86 -4.36 0.82 -29.55
N LEU A 87 -4.80 1.22 -30.75
CA LEU A 87 -4.66 2.59 -31.25
C LEU A 87 -6.01 3.32 -31.20
N TYR A 88 -5.99 4.57 -30.74
CA TYR A 88 -7.21 5.32 -30.44
C TYR A 88 -7.12 6.76 -30.94
N ALA A 89 -8.24 7.35 -31.32
CA ALA A 89 -8.28 8.77 -31.69
C ALA A 89 -8.10 9.69 -30.47
N ALA A 90 -8.73 9.34 -29.35
CA ALA A 90 -8.67 10.08 -28.08
C ALA A 90 -9.08 9.17 -26.91
N PRO A 91 -8.70 9.50 -25.66
CA PRO A 91 -9.31 8.91 -24.49
C PRO A 91 -10.79 9.30 -24.39
N LEU A 92 -11.59 8.44 -23.75
CA LEU A 92 -12.99 8.72 -23.43
C LEU A 92 -13.08 9.79 -22.34
N VAL A 93 -14.04 10.70 -22.48
CA VAL A 93 -14.37 11.73 -21.49
C VAL A 93 -15.39 11.13 -20.52
N ASP A 94 -14.97 10.73 -19.32
CA ASP A 94 -15.87 10.63 -18.16
C ASP A 94 -15.15 10.49 -16.82
N ASP A 95 -15.67 11.20 -15.82
CA ASP A 95 -15.12 11.47 -14.47
C ASP A 95 -15.62 10.53 -13.37
N GLU A 96 -16.58 9.64 -13.63
CA GLU A 96 -17.09 8.74 -12.59
C GLU A 96 -16.35 7.40 -12.57
N ALA A 97 -15.80 7.07 -11.40
CA ALA A 97 -15.40 5.71 -11.07
C ALA A 97 -16.65 4.84 -11.08
N ASP A 98 -16.59 3.68 -11.76
CA ASP A 98 -17.64 2.69 -11.60
C ASP A 98 -17.77 2.37 -10.10
N PRO A 99 -18.96 2.45 -9.50
CA PRO A 99 -19.12 2.24 -8.07
C PRO A 99 -18.59 0.85 -7.72
N PRO A 100 -17.87 0.68 -6.60
CA PRO A 100 -17.32 -0.60 -6.20
C PRO A 100 -18.45 -1.61 -6.05
N GLY A 101 -18.65 -2.45 -7.06
CA GLY A 101 -19.58 -3.57 -7.03
C GLY A 101 -19.07 -4.65 -6.08
N PRO A 102 -19.96 -5.55 -5.63
CA PRO A 102 -19.56 -6.72 -4.85
C PRO A 102 -18.78 -7.69 -5.74
N ALA A 103 -17.48 -7.47 -5.97
CA ALA A 103 -16.68 -8.46 -6.67
C ALA A 103 -16.23 -9.58 -5.70
N SER A 104 -16.07 -10.80 -6.19
CA SER A 104 -15.48 -11.90 -5.41
C SER A 104 -13.97 -11.72 -5.26
N VAL A 105 -13.42 -12.16 -4.12
CA VAL A 105 -11.97 -12.34 -3.96
C VAL A 105 -11.58 -13.49 -4.89
N PRO A 106 -10.59 -13.34 -5.79
CA PRO A 106 -10.08 -14.47 -6.55
C PRO A 106 -9.70 -15.61 -5.61
N GLY A 107 -9.93 -16.86 -6.02
CA GLY A 107 -9.78 -18.06 -5.19
C GLY A 107 -8.42 -18.19 -4.48
N PRO A 108 -8.18 -19.24 -3.66
CA PRO A 108 -6.90 -19.37 -2.99
C PRO A 108 -5.76 -19.37 -4.02
N TRP A 109 -4.83 -18.42 -3.89
CA TRP A 109 -3.64 -18.32 -4.72
C TRP A 109 -2.62 -19.36 -4.28
N VAL A 110 -2.21 -20.22 -5.21
CA VAL A 110 -1.29 -21.33 -4.94
C VAL A 110 0.02 -21.08 -5.69
N PRO A 111 1.18 -21.11 -5.00
CA PRO A 111 2.49 -21.10 -5.65
C PRO A 111 2.64 -22.29 -6.60
N SER A 112 3.15 -22.04 -7.81
CA SER A 112 3.48 -23.13 -8.74
C SER A 112 4.71 -23.94 -8.31
N THR A 113 5.51 -23.38 -7.41
CA THR A 113 6.78 -23.93 -6.93
C THR A 113 6.67 -24.13 -5.43
N ASP A 114 7.01 -25.33 -4.94
CA ASP A 114 7.03 -25.59 -3.51
C ASP A 114 8.23 -24.93 -2.82
N ARG A 115 8.21 -24.95 -1.49
CA ARG A 115 9.23 -24.29 -0.68
C ARG A 115 10.62 -24.88 -0.89
N ALA A 116 10.74 -26.20 -1.08
CA ALA A 116 12.03 -26.86 -1.24
C ALA A 116 12.69 -26.47 -2.57
N ALA A 117 11.91 -26.49 -3.65
CA ALA A 117 12.37 -26.06 -4.98
C ALA A 117 12.76 -24.58 -4.99
N TYR A 118 12.03 -23.72 -4.26
CA TYR A 118 12.43 -22.32 -4.08
C TYR A 118 13.76 -22.18 -3.34
N ASP A 119 13.95 -22.91 -2.23
CA ASP A 119 15.18 -22.86 -1.44
C ASP A 119 16.39 -23.37 -2.23
N ASP A 120 16.21 -24.39 -3.07
CA ASP A 120 17.24 -24.90 -3.99
C ASP A 120 17.62 -23.87 -5.04
N ALA A 121 16.63 -23.24 -5.69
CA ALA A 121 16.87 -22.16 -6.66
C ALA A 121 17.58 -20.96 -6.00
N PHE A 122 17.14 -20.56 -4.80
CA PHE A 122 17.79 -19.54 -4.00
C PHE A 122 19.25 -19.88 -3.70
N ALA A 123 19.55 -21.14 -3.36
CA ALA A 123 20.92 -21.59 -3.09
C ALA A 123 21.80 -21.50 -4.35
N VAL A 124 21.27 -21.77 -5.54
CA VAL A 124 21.99 -21.57 -6.81
C VAL A 124 22.28 -20.08 -7.01
N VAL A 125 21.29 -19.20 -6.84
CA VAL A 125 21.47 -17.74 -6.96
C VAL A 125 22.52 -17.22 -5.98
N GLN A 126 22.49 -17.66 -4.72
CA GLN A 126 23.49 -17.30 -3.72
C GLN A 126 24.91 -17.75 -4.11
N ARG A 127 25.06 -18.93 -4.72
CA ARG A 127 26.37 -19.39 -5.20
C ARG A 127 26.88 -18.51 -6.33
N ALA A 128 26.05 -18.19 -7.32
CA ALA A 128 26.40 -17.28 -8.42
C ALA A 128 26.79 -15.90 -7.89
N ILE A 129 26.06 -15.36 -6.91
CA ILE A 129 26.39 -14.06 -6.30
C ILE A 129 27.74 -14.10 -5.58
N ARG A 130 28.01 -15.15 -4.80
CA ARG A 130 29.29 -15.31 -4.08
C ARG A 130 30.47 -15.57 -5.02
N ALA A 131 30.22 -16.15 -6.19
CA ALA A 131 31.22 -16.32 -7.24
C ALA A 131 31.51 -15.02 -8.00
N GLY A 132 30.66 -13.99 -7.85
CA GLY A 132 30.77 -12.72 -8.56
C GLY A 132 30.11 -12.71 -9.95
N ASP A 133 29.31 -13.73 -10.27
CA ASP A 133 28.60 -13.83 -11.55
C ASP A 133 27.41 -12.85 -11.64
N SER A 134 26.86 -12.49 -10.48
CA SER A 134 25.75 -11.54 -10.31
C SER A 134 25.91 -10.79 -8.98
N TYR A 135 25.48 -9.54 -8.90
CA TYR A 135 25.38 -8.78 -7.64
C TYR A 135 24.00 -8.88 -7.00
N GLN A 136 22.99 -8.98 -7.85
CA GLN A 136 21.59 -9.16 -7.47
C GLN A 136 20.89 -9.95 -8.56
N THR A 137 20.03 -10.90 -8.20
CA THR A 137 19.14 -11.58 -9.15
C THR A 137 17.73 -11.58 -8.59
N ASN A 138 16.74 -11.14 -9.39
CA ASN A 138 15.34 -11.20 -9.00
C ASN A 138 14.80 -12.60 -9.26
N LEU A 139 14.75 -13.41 -8.20
CA LEU A 139 14.20 -14.76 -8.24
C LEU A 139 12.68 -14.68 -8.07
N THR A 140 11.94 -15.32 -8.98
CA THR A 140 10.49 -15.18 -9.02
C THR A 140 9.78 -16.53 -9.00
N LEU A 141 8.52 -16.51 -8.61
CA LEU A 141 7.61 -17.63 -8.74
C LEU A 141 6.21 -17.13 -9.11
N PRO A 142 5.47 -17.84 -9.98
CA PRO A 142 4.08 -17.52 -10.24
C PRO A 142 3.15 -18.13 -9.19
N LEU A 143 2.15 -17.36 -8.79
CA LEU A 143 0.96 -17.82 -8.10
C LEU A 143 -0.14 -18.04 -9.12
N THR A 144 -0.93 -19.09 -8.94
CA THR A 144 -2.08 -19.39 -9.79
C THR A 144 -3.35 -19.51 -8.96
N ALA A 145 -4.48 -19.11 -9.53
CA ALA A 145 -5.80 -19.27 -8.93
C ALA A 145 -6.83 -19.65 -10.00
N GLY A 146 -7.89 -20.35 -9.59
CA GLY A 146 -9.08 -20.48 -10.41
C GLY A 146 -9.73 -19.11 -10.61
N TRP A 147 -10.23 -18.87 -11.82
CA TRP A 147 -10.85 -17.62 -12.22
C TRP A 147 -12.26 -17.91 -12.75
N ASP A 148 -13.27 -17.59 -11.93
CA ASP A 148 -14.66 -17.76 -12.30
C ASP A 148 -15.07 -16.83 -13.46
N ASP A 149 -16.01 -17.33 -14.25
CA ASP A 149 -16.53 -16.80 -15.53
C ASP A 149 -17.44 -15.58 -15.38
N GLY A 150 -17.57 -15.03 -14.17
CA GLY A 150 -18.15 -13.71 -13.93
C GLY A 150 -17.23 -12.62 -14.45
N ALA A 151 -17.11 -12.51 -15.77
CA ALA A 151 -16.39 -11.54 -16.59
C ALA A 151 -15.55 -10.55 -15.77
N ALA A 152 -14.22 -10.76 -15.76
CA ALA A 152 -13.22 -9.98 -15.03
C ALA A 152 -13.66 -8.53 -14.74
N ASP A 153 -14.15 -8.35 -13.52
CA ASP A 153 -14.89 -7.18 -13.11
C ASP A 153 -13.92 -5.99 -12.91
N PRO A 154 -14.15 -4.82 -13.54
CA PRO A 154 -13.50 -3.57 -13.14
C PRO A 154 -13.50 -3.34 -11.62
N ALA A 155 -14.48 -3.85 -10.87
CA ALA A 155 -14.49 -3.80 -9.40
C ALA A 155 -13.39 -4.65 -8.74
N ARG A 156 -12.93 -5.77 -9.33
CA ARG A 156 -11.74 -6.49 -8.84
C ARG A 156 -10.49 -5.62 -8.97
N TYR A 157 -10.35 -4.95 -10.11
CA TYR A 157 -9.27 -4.01 -10.34
C TYR A 157 -9.32 -2.83 -9.36
N GLU A 158 -10.49 -2.22 -9.16
CA GLU A 158 -10.66 -1.13 -8.20
C GLU A 158 -10.26 -1.56 -6.79
N ARG A 159 -10.67 -2.76 -6.34
CA ARG A 159 -10.23 -3.25 -5.03
C ARG A 159 -8.74 -3.48 -4.92
N LEU A 160 -8.10 -4.03 -5.95
CA LEU A 160 -6.64 -4.18 -5.96
C LEU A 160 -5.97 -2.80 -5.90
N LEU A 161 -6.49 -1.83 -6.65
CA LEU A 161 -5.96 -0.47 -6.73
C LEU A 161 -6.11 0.23 -5.37
N GLU A 162 -7.26 0.07 -4.73
CA GLU A 162 -7.49 0.58 -3.39
C GLU A 162 -6.55 -0.08 -2.37
N ALA A 163 -6.44 -1.42 -2.35
CA ALA A 163 -5.60 -2.16 -1.41
C ALA A 163 -4.11 -1.82 -1.57
N GLN A 164 -3.67 -1.60 -2.80
CA GLN A 164 -2.33 -1.12 -3.14
C GLN A 164 -2.11 0.33 -2.68
N GLY A 165 -3.15 1.16 -2.82
CA GLY A 165 -3.07 2.60 -2.64
C GLY A 165 -2.41 3.28 -3.84
N PRO A 166 -1.46 4.21 -3.62
CA PRO A 166 -0.81 4.93 -4.71
C PRO A 166 -0.11 3.96 -5.69
N ALA A 167 -0.47 3.99 -6.98
CA ALA A 167 0.03 3.06 -8.00
C ALA A 167 0.07 3.68 -9.42
N PHE A 168 0.74 2.99 -10.34
CA PHE A 168 0.56 3.08 -11.78
C PHE A 168 -0.43 2.01 -12.23
N GLY A 169 -1.71 2.25 -11.97
CA GLY A 169 -2.77 1.28 -12.22
C GLY A 169 -3.07 1.11 -13.71
N ALA A 170 -3.34 -0.11 -14.15
CA ALA A 170 -3.83 -0.39 -15.49
C ALA A 170 -4.80 -1.59 -15.51
N TYR A 171 -5.95 -1.42 -16.16
CA TYR A 171 -6.89 -2.47 -16.49
C TYR A 171 -6.99 -2.62 -18.01
N LEU A 172 -6.67 -3.80 -18.54
CA LEU A 172 -6.74 -4.09 -19.97
C LEU A 172 -7.64 -5.29 -20.19
N ASP A 173 -8.78 -5.08 -20.84
CA ASP A 173 -9.61 -6.14 -21.38
C ASP A 173 -9.24 -6.35 -22.86
N LEU A 174 -8.65 -7.51 -23.14
CA LEU A 174 -8.16 -7.97 -24.45
C LEU A 174 -9.06 -9.07 -25.02
N GLY A 175 -10.31 -9.19 -24.55
CA GLY A 175 -11.19 -10.31 -24.86
C GLY A 175 -10.86 -11.54 -24.02
N ARG A 176 -9.99 -12.43 -24.52
CA ARG A 176 -9.63 -13.66 -23.79
C ARG A 176 -8.81 -13.38 -22.53
N HIS A 177 -7.90 -12.44 -22.62
CA HIS A 177 -6.98 -12.12 -21.53
C HIS A 177 -7.37 -10.80 -20.88
N HIS A 178 -7.40 -10.75 -19.55
CA HIS A 178 -7.58 -9.53 -18.79
C HIS A 178 -6.34 -9.28 -17.93
N VAL A 179 -5.85 -8.04 -17.96
CA VAL A 179 -4.69 -7.61 -17.17
C VAL A 179 -5.16 -6.60 -16.12
N LEU A 180 -4.87 -6.90 -14.85
CA LEU A 180 -5.15 -6.02 -13.71
C LEU A 180 -3.81 -5.71 -13.04
N SER A 181 -3.21 -4.55 -13.35
CA SER A 181 -1.92 -4.11 -12.82
C SER A 181 -2.11 -2.99 -11.80
N VAL A 182 -1.50 -3.13 -10.63
CA VAL A 182 -1.44 -2.09 -9.59
C VAL A 182 0.01 -1.81 -9.22
N SER A 183 0.84 -1.63 -10.25
CA SER A 183 2.29 -1.50 -10.11
C SER A 183 2.68 -0.29 -9.27
N PRO A 184 3.60 -0.41 -8.30
CA PRO A 184 4.13 0.74 -7.58
C PRO A 184 5.27 1.46 -8.32
N GLU A 185 5.80 0.91 -9.40
CA GLU A 185 7.10 1.33 -9.98
C GLU A 185 6.97 1.88 -11.40
N LEU A 186 7.50 3.09 -11.61
CA LEU A 186 7.63 3.69 -12.93
C LEU A 186 8.78 3.02 -13.69
N PHE A 187 8.49 2.42 -14.84
CA PHE A 187 9.54 1.94 -15.73
C PHE A 187 10.21 3.14 -16.41
N PHE A 188 9.45 3.90 -17.20
CA PHE A 188 9.87 5.21 -17.67
C PHE A 188 8.68 6.11 -18.04
N ALA A 189 8.90 7.41 -18.00
CA ALA A 189 8.04 8.43 -18.61
C ALA A 189 8.86 9.29 -19.59
N ARG A 190 8.29 9.61 -20.75
CA ARG A 190 8.89 10.51 -21.74
C ARG A 190 8.05 11.77 -21.91
N ARG A 191 8.62 12.95 -21.70
CA ARG A 191 8.01 14.26 -22.00
C ARG A 191 8.89 15.02 -22.98
N GLY A 192 8.46 15.14 -24.23
CA GLY A 192 9.29 15.66 -25.31
C GLY A 192 10.60 14.86 -25.44
N THR A 193 11.71 15.48 -25.06
CA THR A 193 13.06 14.88 -25.08
C THR A 193 13.53 14.39 -23.72
N THR A 194 12.79 14.62 -22.64
CA THR A 194 13.17 14.20 -21.30
C THR A 194 12.58 12.83 -20.99
N VAL A 195 13.43 11.86 -20.66
CA VAL A 195 13.05 10.52 -20.18
C VAL A 195 13.34 10.45 -18.69
N THR A 196 12.38 9.97 -17.91
CA THR A 196 12.49 9.83 -16.46
C THR A 196 12.24 8.39 -16.05
N THR A 197 13.07 7.82 -15.19
CA THR A 197 12.83 6.54 -14.51
C THR A 197 12.80 6.78 -13.00
N ARG A 198 12.06 5.95 -12.26
CA ARG A 198 11.97 6.07 -10.81
C ARG A 198 12.10 4.71 -10.11
N PRO A 199 13.32 4.17 -9.99
CA PRO A 199 13.54 2.93 -9.24
C PRO A 199 13.15 3.08 -7.78
N MET A 200 12.72 1.96 -7.19
CA MET A 200 12.37 1.85 -5.78
C MET A 200 13.09 0.67 -5.11
N LYS A 201 13.87 0.95 -4.08
CA LYS A 201 14.57 -0.04 -3.23
C LYS A 201 14.78 0.52 -1.83
N GLY A 202 14.66 -0.33 -0.82
CA GLY A 202 14.68 0.06 0.58
C GLY A 202 13.27 0.31 1.11
N THR A 203 12.83 -0.54 2.03
CA THR A 203 11.44 -0.58 2.50
C THR A 203 11.40 -0.74 4.01
N ALA A 204 10.56 0.05 4.69
CA ALA A 204 10.26 -0.15 6.10
C ALA A 204 8.74 -0.18 6.29
N ARG A 205 8.25 -1.01 7.22
CA ARG A 205 6.82 -0.97 7.59
C ARG A 205 6.46 0.41 8.16
N ARG A 206 5.23 0.87 7.95
CA ARG A 206 4.70 2.05 8.64
C ARG A 206 4.63 1.79 10.14
N GLY A 207 4.75 2.85 10.93
CA GLY A 207 4.47 2.79 12.36
C GLY A 207 2.96 2.78 12.62
N ARG A 208 2.55 2.51 13.86
CA ARG A 208 1.12 2.53 14.24
C ARG A 208 0.63 3.93 14.60
N SER A 209 1.55 4.84 14.91
CA SER A 209 1.30 6.23 15.24
C SER A 209 2.29 7.13 14.49
N SER A 210 2.02 8.43 14.38
CA SER A 210 2.91 9.37 13.71
C SER A 210 4.34 9.36 14.29
N ALA A 211 4.48 9.20 15.62
CA ALA A 211 5.78 9.14 16.27
C ALA A 211 6.56 7.85 15.92
N GLU A 212 5.90 6.69 16.00
CA GLU A 212 6.51 5.41 15.64
C GLU A 212 6.86 5.37 14.15
N ASP A 213 5.99 5.95 13.32
CA ASP A 213 6.16 6.02 11.88
C ASP A 213 7.38 6.88 11.49
N ALA A 214 7.56 8.02 12.16
CA ALA A 214 8.74 8.86 12.01
C ALA A 214 10.03 8.14 12.46
N GLN A 215 9.98 7.35 13.54
CA GLN A 215 11.12 6.55 13.99
C GLN A 215 11.50 5.48 12.95
N ARG A 216 10.51 4.77 12.39
CA ARG A 216 10.74 3.75 11.36
C ARG A 216 11.31 4.36 10.08
N LEU A 217 10.79 5.53 9.68
CA LEU A 217 11.34 6.29 8.57
C LEU A 217 12.79 6.72 8.82
N ALA A 218 13.11 7.24 10.01
CA ALA A 218 14.48 7.61 10.38
C ALA A 218 15.43 6.40 10.33
N GLY A 219 14.97 5.23 10.78
CA GLY A 219 15.71 3.97 10.67
C GLY A 219 15.99 3.57 9.22
N LEU A 220 14.99 3.66 8.35
CA LEU A 220 15.14 3.38 6.91
C LEU A 220 16.16 4.33 6.26
N LEU A 221 16.08 5.63 6.56
CA LEU A 221 17.00 6.63 6.00
C LEU A 221 18.43 6.48 6.50
N ALA A 222 18.63 5.91 7.69
CA ALA A 222 19.94 5.63 8.27
C ALA A 222 20.53 4.27 7.85
N SER A 223 19.74 3.39 7.21
CA SER A 223 20.19 2.06 6.79
C SER A 223 21.17 2.14 5.62
N GLU A 224 22.44 1.84 5.89
CA GLU A 224 23.49 1.79 4.85
C GLU A 224 23.17 0.73 3.79
N LYS A 225 22.59 -0.40 4.19
CA LYS A 225 22.18 -1.48 3.28
C LYS A 225 21.13 -0.98 2.28
N ASP A 226 20.02 -0.44 2.77
CA ASP A 226 18.90 -0.01 1.93
C ASP A 226 19.32 1.12 0.98
N ARG A 227 20.16 2.05 1.47
CA ARG A 227 20.75 3.10 0.63
C ARG A 227 21.68 2.53 -0.44
N ALA A 228 22.54 1.58 -0.10
CA ALA A 228 23.46 0.98 -1.05
C ALA A 228 22.73 0.24 -2.18
N GLU A 229 21.68 -0.53 -1.85
CA GLU A 229 20.84 -1.20 -2.84
C GLU A 229 20.14 -0.20 -3.77
N ASN A 230 19.60 0.90 -3.21
CA ASN A 230 18.95 1.93 -4.00
C ASN A 230 19.92 2.68 -4.92
N VAL A 231 21.11 3.05 -4.42
CA VAL A 231 22.17 3.68 -5.22
C VAL A 231 22.63 2.77 -6.35
N MET A 232 22.83 1.47 -6.07
CA MET A 232 23.22 0.50 -7.08
C MET A 232 22.22 0.44 -8.25
N ILE A 233 20.92 0.36 -7.95
CA ILE A 233 19.87 0.34 -8.99
C ILE A 233 19.77 1.68 -9.72
N THR A 234 19.95 2.79 -9.00
CA THR A 234 19.99 4.13 -9.60
C THR A 234 21.14 4.25 -10.61
N ASP A 235 22.33 3.74 -10.26
CA ASP A 235 23.50 3.74 -11.13
C ASP A 235 23.32 2.86 -12.37
N LEU A 236 22.66 1.70 -12.21
CA LEU A 236 22.30 0.84 -13.33
C LEU A 236 21.40 1.60 -14.32
N LEU A 237 20.33 2.25 -13.85
CA LEU A 237 19.42 2.99 -14.73
C LEU A 237 20.06 4.25 -15.32
N ARG A 238 20.98 4.89 -14.60
CA ARG A 238 21.86 5.94 -15.14
C ARG A 238 22.68 5.43 -16.32
N ASN A 239 23.27 4.24 -16.18
CA ASN A 239 24.08 3.64 -17.24
C ASN A 239 23.22 3.31 -18.46
N ASP A 240 22.06 2.71 -18.25
CA ASP A 240 21.14 2.34 -19.33
C ASP A 240 20.63 3.57 -20.09
N LEU A 241 20.15 4.60 -19.38
CA LEU A 241 19.75 5.87 -20.00
C LEU A 241 20.91 6.57 -20.71
N GLY A 242 22.13 6.47 -20.16
CA GLY A 242 23.34 7.04 -20.74
C GLY A 242 23.67 6.52 -22.14
N ARG A 243 23.15 5.35 -22.54
CA ARG A 243 23.30 4.80 -23.90
C ARG A 243 22.52 5.60 -24.95
N LEU A 244 21.45 6.28 -24.55
CA LEU A 244 20.56 7.06 -25.42
C LEU A 244 20.69 8.57 -25.22
N ALA A 245 21.10 8.97 -24.02
CA ALA A 245 21.19 10.38 -23.65
C ALA A 245 22.23 11.13 -24.48
N ARG A 246 21.97 12.42 -24.71
CA ARG A 246 23.00 13.36 -25.16
C ARG A 246 24.14 13.36 -24.13
N THR A 247 25.37 13.59 -24.58
CA THR A 247 26.53 13.65 -23.67
C THR A 247 26.30 14.67 -22.55
N GLY A 248 26.43 14.23 -21.30
CA GLY A 248 26.14 15.06 -20.11
C GLY A 248 24.64 15.32 -19.86
N GLY A 249 23.75 14.67 -20.59
CA GLY A 249 22.30 14.84 -20.50
C GLY A 249 21.61 13.93 -19.48
N VAL A 250 22.35 13.16 -18.68
CA VAL A 250 21.81 12.32 -17.61
C VAL A 250 22.00 13.02 -16.26
N ASP A 251 20.94 13.07 -15.46
CA ASP A 251 20.93 13.67 -14.12
C ASP A 251 20.19 12.78 -13.12
N VAL A 252 20.43 13.00 -11.82
CA VAL A 252 19.75 12.31 -10.71
C VAL A 252 19.15 13.37 -9.80
N PRO A 253 17.97 13.93 -10.13
CA PRO A 253 17.39 15.04 -9.37
C PRO A 253 17.11 14.70 -7.90
N THR A 254 16.76 13.44 -7.62
CA THR A 254 16.51 12.94 -6.27
C THR A 254 17.12 11.57 -6.05
N LEU A 255 17.71 11.36 -4.88
CA LEU A 255 18.38 10.11 -4.49
C LEU A 255 17.91 9.68 -3.10
N CYS A 256 17.39 8.46 -2.98
CA CYS A 256 16.92 7.85 -1.74
C CYS A 256 15.88 8.71 -0.98
N VAL A 257 14.93 9.29 -1.71
CA VAL A 257 13.84 10.07 -1.11
C VAL A 257 12.75 9.12 -0.61
N PRO A 258 12.23 9.29 0.63
CA PRO A 258 11.17 8.44 1.14
C PRO A 258 9.81 8.84 0.55
N GLU A 259 9.10 7.85 0.01
CA GLU A 259 7.70 7.94 -0.36
C GLU A 259 6.83 7.18 0.64
N ARG A 260 5.69 7.80 0.98
CA ARG A 260 4.70 7.27 1.92
C ARG A 260 3.68 6.41 1.19
N TYR A 261 3.60 5.13 1.56
CA TYR A 261 2.52 4.23 1.15
C TYR A 261 1.65 3.86 2.37
N PRO A 262 0.44 3.29 2.17
CA PRO A 262 -0.46 2.97 3.28
C PRO A 262 0.16 2.04 4.34
N THR A 263 0.99 1.09 3.92
CA THR A 263 1.56 0.05 4.80
C THR A 263 3.08 0.09 4.92
N VAL A 264 3.77 0.79 4.02
CA VAL A 264 5.25 0.91 4.03
C VAL A 264 5.74 2.32 3.73
N TRP A 265 6.96 2.62 4.17
CA TRP A 265 7.85 3.61 3.57
C TRP A 265 8.69 2.95 2.49
N GLN A 266 8.89 3.64 1.37
CA GLN A 266 9.72 3.18 0.27
C GLN A 266 10.72 4.26 -0.10
N LEU A 267 12.00 3.94 -0.25
CA LEU A 267 12.95 4.88 -0.85
C LEU A 267 12.85 4.79 -2.38
N THR A 268 12.71 5.96 -3.01
CA THR A 268 12.71 6.14 -4.46
C THR A 268 13.83 7.10 -4.87
N SER A 269 14.35 6.89 -6.08
CA SER A 269 15.31 7.78 -6.70
C SER A 269 14.81 8.13 -8.08
N THR A 270 15.08 9.34 -8.57
CA THR A 270 14.69 9.77 -9.90
C THR A 270 15.92 9.92 -10.76
N VAL A 271 15.93 9.28 -11.92
CA VAL A 271 16.97 9.48 -12.94
C VAL A 271 16.30 10.09 -14.16
N THR A 272 16.87 11.17 -14.67
CA THR A 272 16.38 11.84 -15.88
C THR A 272 17.45 11.83 -16.96
N ALA A 273 17.03 11.77 -18.22
CA ALA A 273 17.91 11.84 -19.36
C ALA A 273 17.31 12.65 -20.51
N GLU A 274 18.13 13.50 -21.12
CA GLU A 274 17.81 14.21 -22.34
C GLU A 274 18.21 13.38 -23.56
N VAL A 275 17.23 12.83 -24.27
CA VAL A 275 17.42 12.02 -25.48
C VAL A 275 17.21 12.84 -26.76
N GLY A 276 17.72 12.34 -27.89
CA GLY A 276 17.48 12.96 -29.20
C GLY A 276 16.01 12.85 -29.64
N PRO A 277 15.50 13.78 -30.48
CA PRO A 277 14.11 13.73 -30.95
C PRO A 277 13.78 12.48 -31.78
N GLN A 278 14.79 11.86 -32.38
CA GLN A 278 14.68 10.62 -33.16
C GLN A 278 14.55 9.34 -32.32
N VAL A 279 14.77 9.41 -31.01
CA VAL A 279 14.68 8.25 -30.12
C VAL A 279 13.21 7.86 -29.97
N GLY A 280 12.83 6.69 -30.50
CA GLY A 280 11.51 6.11 -30.40
C GLY A 280 11.39 5.11 -29.26
N LEU A 281 10.25 4.43 -29.18
CA LEU A 281 10.00 3.36 -28.23
C LEU A 281 10.97 2.19 -28.42
N ALA A 282 11.27 1.82 -29.67
CA ALA A 282 12.18 0.71 -29.94
C ALA A 282 13.57 0.94 -29.31
N GLU A 283 14.13 2.16 -29.44
CA GLU A 283 15.40 2.53 -28.82
C GLU A 283 15.30 2.59 -27.29
N LEU A 284 14.22 3.17 -26.74
CA LEU A 284 14.00 3.27 -25.30
C LEU A 284 13.92 1.89 -24.65
N PHE A 285 13.11 0.99 -25.20
CA PHE A 285 13.05 -0.39 -24.74
C PHE A 285 14.38 -1.10 -24.98
N GLY A 286 15.05 -0.87 -26.10
CA GLY A 286 16.37 -1.43 -26.38
C GLY A 286 17.42 -1.13 -25.31
N ALA A 287 17.40 0.07 -24.73
CA ALA A 287 18.35 0.44 -23.67
C ALA A 287 17.88 0.04 -22.26
N LEU A 288 16.59 0.18 -21.97
CA LEU A 288 16.07 0.07 -20.60
C LEU A 288 15.53 -1.32 -20.26
N PHE A 289 15.11 -2.11 -21.26
CA PHE A 289 14.32 -3.33 -21.06
C PHE A 289 15.19 -4.60 -21.01
N PRO A 290 14.86 -5.59 -20.16
CA PRO A 290 13.93 -5.49 -19.02
C PRO A 290 14.47 -4.57 -17.93
N CYS A 291 13.57 -4.06 -17.08
CA CYS A 291 13.94 -3.11 -16.03
C CYS A 291 14.95 -3.73 -15.04
N GLY A 292 16.12 -3.12 -14.85
CA GLY A 292 17.19 -3.74 -14.05
C GLY A 292 16.81 -4.01 -12.58
N SER A 293 15.88 -3.24 -12.01
CA SER A 293 15.41 -3.39 -10.62
C SER A 293 14.67 -4.71 -10.35
N ILE A 294 14.10 -5.32 -11.40
CA ILE A 294 13.29 -6.55 -11.34
C ILE A 294 13.88 -7.72 -12.15
N THR A 295 15.12 -7.58 -12.60
CA THR A 295 15.87 -8.65 -13.27
C THR A 295 17.10 -9.01 -12.46
N GLY A 296 17.98 -8.05 -12.25
CA GLY A 296 19.29 -8.28 -11.64
C GLY A 296 20.40 -7.56 -12.38
N ALA A 297 21.60 -7.62 -11.79
CA ALA A 297 22.79 -6.95 -12.30
C ALA A 297 24.00 -7.87 -12.18
N PRO A 298 24.76 -8.13 -13.26
CA PRO A 298 24.54 -7.70 -14.65
C PRO A 298 23.36 -8.41 -15.34
N LYS A 299 22.55 -7.68 -16.14
CA LYS A 299 21.30 -8.20 -16.74
C LYS A 299 21.46 -9.54 -17.48
N ILE A 300 22.46 -9.66 -18.37
CA ILE A 300 22.66 -10.86 -19.18
C ILE A 300 22.88 -12.10 -18.29
N ALA A 301 23.78 -12.00 -17.31
CA ALA A 301 24.09 -13.10 -16.40
C ALA A 301 22.88 -13.45 -15.51
N SER A 302 22.20 -12.43 -14.97
CA SER A 302 20.99 -12.63 -14.17
C SER A 302 19.87 -13.30 -14.98
N MET A 303 19.66 -12.91 -16.24
CA MET A 303 18.63 -13.49 -17.12
C MET A 303 18.94 -14.94 -17.50
N ALA A 304 20.20 -15.25 -17.81
CA ALA A 304 20.61 -16.64 -18.08
C ALA A 304 20.35 -17.54 -16.86
N LEU A 305 20.70 -17.06 -15.66
CA LEU A 305 20.43 -17.77 -14.41
C LEU A 305 18.93 -17.91 -14.13
N ILE A 306 18.15 -16.86 -14.37
CA ILE A 306 16.68 -16.89 -14.27
C ILE A 306 16.10 -17.95 -15.21
N ALA A 307 16.53 -17.99 -16.46
CA ALA A 307 16.02 -18.93 -17.45
C ALA A 307 16.36 -20.40 -17.15
N GLU A 308 17.45 -20.64 -16.41
CA GLU A 308 17.80 -21.98 -15.91
C GLU A 308 16.93 -22.41 -14.71
N LEU A 309 16.57 -21.47 -13.85
CA LEU A 309 15.93 -21.76 -12.56
C LEU A 309 14.40 -21.69 -12.61
N GLU A 310 13.83 -20.79 -13.42
CA GLU A 310 12.38 -20.61 -13.51
C GLU A 310 11.78 -21.63 -14.47
N THR A 311 10.76 -22.34 -14.00
CA THR A 311 10.11 -23.45 -14.73
C THR A 311 9.11 -22.99 -15.78
N SER A 312 8.81 -21.68 -15.83
CA SER A 312 7.84 -21.07 -16.72
C SER A 312 8.28 -19.70 -17.19
N ALA A 313 7.84 -19.32 -18.39
CA ALA A 313 8.04 -17.98 -18.91
C ALA A 313 7.23 -16.96 -18.08
N ARG A 314 7.78 -15.75 -17.92
CA ARG A 314 7.16 -14.73 -17.08
C ARG A 314 5.94 -14.09 -17.76
N GLY A 315 5.83 -14.16 -19.08
CA GLY A 315 4.79 -13.50 -19.84
C GLY A 315 4.86 -11.99 -19.62
N LEU A 316 3.72 -11.38 -19.27
CA LEU A 316 3.67 -9.96 -18.95
C LEU A 316 4.36 -9.61 -17.64
N TYR A 317 4.47 -10.53 -16.67
CA TYR A 317 5.10 -10.21 -15.39
C TYR A 317 6.56 -9.78 -15.60
N CYS A 318 6.99 -8.71 -14.92
CA CYS A 318 8.29 -8.04 -15.14
C CYS A 318 8.46 -7.35 -16.51
N GLY A 319 7.43 -7.33 -17.36
CA GLY A 319 7.36 -6.53 -18.58
C GLY A 319 7.02 -5.06 -18.30
N ALA A 320 6.32 -4.41 -19.23
CA ALA A 320 5.89 -3.03 -19.13
C ALA A 320 4.45 -2.84 -19.59
N VAL A 321 3.69 -2.00 -18.89
CA VAL A 321 2.30 -1.62 -19.25
C VAL A 321 2.23 -0.10 -19.30
N GLY A 322 1.57 0.48 -20.31
CA GLY A 322 1.57 1.93 -20.45
C GLY A 322 0.75 2.50 -21.59
N VAL A 323 0.92 3.81 -21.75
CA VAL A 323 0.22 4.65 -22.73
C VAL A 323 1.21 5.59 -23.42
N VAL A 324 0.93 5.90 -24.68
CA VAL A 324 1.64 6.85 -25.53
C VAL A 324 0.61 7.83 -26.08
N ALA A 325 0.83 9.11 -25.84
CA ALA A 325 0.01 10.20 -26.35
C ALA A 325 0.43 10.59 -27.77
N PRO A 326 -0.45 11.29 -28.52
CA PRO A 326 -0.09 12.01 -29.73
C PRO A 326 1.16 12.85 -29.52
N GLY A 327 2.11 12.76 -30.44
CA GLY A 327 3.41 13.44 -30.32
C GLY A 327 4.49 12.68 -29.53
N GLY A 328 4.18 11.50 -28.98
CA GLY A 328 5.17 10.55 -28.46
C GLY A 328 5.45 10.64 -26.96
N ASP A 329 4.73 11.48 -26.23
CA ASP A 329 4.79 11.50 -24.77
C ASP A 329 4.28 10.17 -24.21
N ALA A 330 5.06 9.49 -23.38
CA ALA A 330 4.77 8.13 -22.94
C ALA A 330 4.85 7.95 -21.44
N THR A 331 4.17 6.94 -20.89
CA THR A 331 4.30 6.51 -19.49
C THR A 331 4.11 5.01 -19.42
N PHE A 332 5.13 4.32 -18.93
CA PHE A 332 5.14 2.87 -18.72
C PHE A 332 5.51 2.56 -17.29
N SER A 333 4.75 1.67 -16.65
CA SER A 333 5.10 1.05 -15.38
C SER A 333 5.69 -0.33 -15.59
N VAL A 334 6.52 -0.76 -14.65
CA VAL A 334 6.98 -2.15 -14.61
C VAL A 334 5.78 -3.04 -14.30
N ALA A 335 5.57 -4.11 -15.04
CA ALA A 335 4.43 -5.03 -14.87
C ALA A 335 4.63 -5.98 -13.67
N ILE A 336 4.69 -5.41 -12.48
CA ILE A 336 4.69 -6.09 -11.18
C ILE A 336 3.39 -5.81 -10.45
N ARG A 337 3.04 -6.61 -9.43
CA ARG A 337 1.71 -6.57 -8.80
C ARG A 337 0.59 -6.60 -9.84
N THR A 338 0.71 -7.55 -10.77
CA THR A 338 -0.13 -7.64 -11.97
C THR A 338 -0.75 -9.02 -12.06
N VAL A 339 -2.07 -9.07 -12.12
CA VAL A 339 -2.85 -10.28 -12.40
C VAL A 339 -3.08 -10.38 -13.90
N VAL A 340 -2.84 -11.56 -14.48
CA VAL A 340 -3.23 -11.89 -15.85
C VAL A 340 -4.25 -13.04 -15.78
N ALA A 341 -5.50 -12.77 -16.16
CA ALA A 341 -6.56 -13.76 -16.22
C ALA A 341 -6.73 -14.29 -17.66
N ASP A 342 -6.84 -15.60 -17.82
CA ASP A 342 -7.21 -16.30 -19.06
C ASP A 342 -8.65 -16.81 -18.90
N LEU A 343 -9.59 -16.14 -19.56
CA LEU A 343 -11.02 -16.44 -19.44
C LEU A 343 -11.41 -17.76 -20.10
N GLU A 344 -10.69 -18.20 -21.14
CA GLU A 344 -10.97 -19.49 -21.77
C GLU A 344 -10.53 -20.66 -20.88
N ARG A 345 -9.44 -20.48 -20.12
CA ARG A 345 -8.93 -21.50 -19.19
C ARG A 345 -9.52 -21.40 -17.79
N ALA A 346 -10.26 -20.33 -17.49
CA ALA A 346 -10.76 -20.04 -16.15
C ALA A 346 -9.63 -20.04 -15.10
N THR A 347 -8.48 -19.44 -15.44
CA THR A 347 -7.31 -19.32 -14.55
C THR A 347 -6.78 -17.90 -14.52
N ALA A 348 -6.10 -17.56 -13.43
CA ALA A 348 -5.33 -16.33 -13.33
C ALA A 348 -3.93 -16.59 -12.76
N THR A 349 -2.97 -15.80 -13.23
CA THR A 349 -1.58 -15.84 -12.79
C THR A 349 -1.16 -14.51 -12.18
N TYR A 350 -0.30 -14.57 -11.16
CA TYR A 350 0.29 -13.41 -10.51
C TYR A 350 1.73 -13.73 -10.14
N GLY A 351 2.68 -13.01 -10.72
CA GLY A 351 4.10 -13.17 -10.40
C GLY A 351 4.47 -12.47 -9.09
N VAL A 352 5.25 -13.17 -8.25
CA VAL A 352 5.95 -12.57 -7.11
C VAL A 352 7.45 -12.80 -7.23
N GLY A 353 8.24 -11.83 -6.78
CA GLY A 353 9.68 -11.86 -6.93
C GLY A 353 10.39 -11.15 -5.77
N SER A 354 11.63 -11.56 -5.53
CA SER A 354 12.50 -11.00 -4.51
C SER A 354 13.91 -10.81 -5.05
N GLY A 355 14.53 -9.69 -4.70
CA GLY A 355 15.83 -9.29 -5.22
C GLY A 355 16.94 -9.88 -4.38
N VAL A 356 17.36 -11.11 -4.67
CA VAL A 356 18.37 -11.82 -3.89
C VAL A 356 19.71 -11.10 -4.01
N THR A 357 20.29 -10.73 -2.87
CA THR A 357 21.64 -10.17 -2.73
C THR A 357 22.50 -11.08 -1.85
N VAL A 358 23.79 -10.75 -1.70
CA VAL A 358 24.72 -11.54 -0.88
C VAL A 358 24.29 -11.69 0.59
N GLY A 359 23.54 -10.72 1.12
CA GLY A 359 23.03 -10.71 2.50
C GLY A 359 21.63 -11.32 2.67
N SER A 360 21.01 -11.79 1.59
CA SER A 360 19.68 -12.39 1.62
C SER A 360 19.67 -13.75 2.33
N THR A 361 18.53 -14.10 2.91
CA THR A 361 18.28 -15.44 3.46
C THR A 361 17.03 -16.03 2.80
N ALA A 362 17.01 -17.35 2.56
CA ALA A 362 15.89 -18.00 1.87
C ALA A 362 14.55 -17.73 2.57
N ALA A 363 14.53 -17.81 3.91
CA ALA A 363 13.35 -17.52 4.71
C ALA A 363 12.90 -16.06 4.56
N GLY A 364 13.81 -15.09 4.69
CA GLY A 364 13.47 -13.67 4.57
C GLY A 364 12.95 -13.30 3.18
N GLU A 365 13.57 -13.80 2.12
CA GLU A 365 13.11 -13.56 0.75
C GLU A 365 11.74 -14.23 0.49
N HIS A 366 11.52 -15.44 1.00
CA HIS A 366 10.23 -16.12 0.89
C HIS A 366 9.12 -15.34 1.64
N ASP A 367 9.40 -14.82 2.83
CA ASP A 367 8.47 -13.98 3.58
C ASP A 367 8.16 -12.67 2.83
N GLU A 368 9.14 -12.12 2.11
CA GLU A 368 8.95 -10.95 1.23
C GLU A 368 8.02 -11.28 0.05
N LEU A 369 8.14 -12.46 -0.57
CA LEU A 369 7.22 -12.91 -1.63
C LEU A 369 5.77 -12.95 -1.13
N LEU A 370 5.54 -13.52 0.06
CA LEU A 370 4.21 -13.57 0.68
C LEU A 370 3.68 -12.17 1.00
N ALA A 371 4.53 -11.28 1.52
CA ALA A 371 4.16 -9.90 1.79
C ALA A 371 3.76 -9.13 0.52
N LYS A 372 4.43 -9.38 -0.61
CA LYS A 372 4.08 -8.80 -1.92
C LYS A 372 2.81 -9.41 -2.53
N ALA A 373 2.50 -10.67 -2.21
CA ALA A 373 1.26 -11.32 -2.62
C ALA A 373 0.04 -10.83 -1.82
N ALA A 374 0.24 -10.30 -0.61
CA ALA A 374 -0.84 -9.91 0.29
C ALA A 374 -1.84 -8.92 -0.33
N VAL A 375 -1.46 -8.11 -1.33
CA VAL A 375 -2.38 -7.21 -2.05
C VAL A 375 -3.57 -7.95 -2.71
N LEU A 376 -3.40 -9.23 -3.05
CA LEU A 376 -4.44 -10.06 -3.69
C LEU A 376 -5.59 -10.43 -2.75
N THR A 377 -5.30 -10.51 -1.45
CA THR A 377 -6.24 -10.96 -0.41
C THR A 377 -6.47 -9.91 0.66
N ALA A 378 -5.69 -8.82 0.64
CA ALA A 378 -5.86 -7.69 1.52
C ALA A 378 -7.29 -7.17 1.36
N PRO A 379 -8.03 -6.99 2.46
CA PRO A 379 -9.30 -6.30 2.37
C PRO A 379 -9.04 -4.91 1.77
N ALA A 380 -9.98 -4.43 0.95
CA ALA A 380 -9.96 -3.04 0.51
C ALA A 380 -9.72 -2.14 1.74
N PRO A 381 -8.96 -1.02 1.59
CA PRO A 381 -8.75 -0.07 2.67
C PRO A 381 -10.10 0.24 3.27
N ARG A 382 -10.24 -0.07 4.56
CA ARG A 382 -11.50 0.05 5.26
C ARG A 382 -12.03 1.48 5.03
N ALA A 383 -13.24 1.63 4.49
CA ALA A 383 -13.84 2.94 4.40
C ALA A 383 -14.04 3.46 5.84
N PHE A 384 -13.40 4.57 6.18
CA PHE A 384 -13.51 5.17 7.51
C PHE A 384 -13.36 6.69 7.43
N ASP A 385 -14.03 7.32 8.39
CA ASP A 385 -13.88 8.73 8.72
C ASP A 385 -13.05 8.83 9.97
N LEU A 386 -12.29 9.91 10.08
CA LEU A 386 -11.67 10.27 11.35
C LEU A 386 -12.77 10.66 12.33
N LEU A 387 -12.63 10.24 13.58
CA LEU A 387 -13.70 10.33 14.55
C LEU A 387 -13.22 10.97 15.83
N GLU A 388 -13.93 12.01 16.26
CA GLU A 388 -13.79 12.56 17.60
C GLU A 388 -15.11 12.57 18.38
N THR A 389 -14.99 12.64 19.70
CA THR A 389 -16.18 12.73 20.57
C THR A 389 -15.87 13.66 21.72
N PHE A 390 -16.60 14.77 21.75
CA PHE A 390 -16.43 15.87 22.67
C PHE A 390 -17.53 15.87 23.72
N ARG A 391 -17.23 16.48 24.86
CA ARG A 391 -18.25 16.97 25.79
C ARG A 391 -18.39 18.47 25.59
N LEU A 392 -19.61 18.91 25.32
CA LEU A 392 -20.02 20.31 25.40
C LEU A 392 -20.78 20.51 26.70
N GLU A 393 -20.46 21.54 27.45
CA GLU A 393 -21.16 21.91 28.68
C GLU A 393 -21.27 23.42 28.74
N ASP A 394 -22.50 23.93 28.70
CA ASP A 394 -22.82 25.36 28.74
C ASP A 394 -21.99 26.20 27.75
N GLY A 395 -21.96 25.73 26.50
CA GLY A 395 -21.25 26.38 25.40
C GLY A 395 -19.73 26.20 25.43
N ARG A 396 -19.18 25.40 26.35
CA ARG A 396 -17.72 25.17 26.49
C ARG A 396 -17.33 23.73 26.20
N TRP A 397 -16.32 23.57 25.38
CA TRP A 397 -15.75 22.26 25.04
C TRP A 397 -14.78 21.79 26.13
N TRP A 398 -14.89 20.52 26.52
CA TRP A 398 -13.84 19.87 27.30
C TRP A 398 -12.72 19.39 26.39
N ALA A 399 -11.49 19.85 26.65
CA ALA A 399 -10.26 19.40 25.98
C ALA A 399 -10.27 19.54 24.45
N GLU A 400 -10.87 20.60 23.92
CA GLU A 400 -11.00 20.85 22.47
C GLU A 400 -9.68 20.73 21.72
N GLU A 401 -8.65 21.47 22.17
CA GLU A 401 -7.33 21.49 21.55
C GLU A 401 -6.73 20.08 21.46
N ALA A 402 -6.73 19.33 22.56
CA ALA A 402 -6.21 17.96 22.58
C ALA A 402 -6.99 16.99 21.67
N HIS A 403 -8.30 17.21 21.47
CA HIS A 403 -9.09 16.44 20.52
C HIS A 403 -8.74 16.81 19.06
N LEU A 404 -8.59 18.10 18.76
CA LEU A 404 -8.21 18.59 17.42
C LEU A 404 -6.78 18.19 17.06
N ASP A 405 -5.84 18.21 18.01
CA ASP A 405 -4.46 17.74 17.81
C ASP A 405 -4.42 16.25 17.44
N ARG A 406 -5.19 15.41 18.14
CA ARG A 406 -5.28 13.98 17.82
C ARG A 406 -5.92 13.73 16.46
N LEU A 407 -6.93 14.54 16.11
CA LEU A 407 -7.58 14.50 14.80
C LEU A 407 -6.59 14.85 13.69
N ALA A 408 -5.84 15.94 13.85
CA ALA A 408 -4.81 16.39 12.92
C ALA A 408 -3.68 15.36 12.77
N ALA A 409 -3.17 14.83 13.89
CA ALA A 409 -2.14 13.80 13.86
C ALA A 409 -2.59 12.53 13.12
N SER A 410 -3.86 12.13 13.27
CA SER A 410 -4.43 11.01 12.54
C SER A 410 -4.60 11.33 11.05
N ALA A 411 -5.03 12.53 10.70
CA ALA A 411 -5.13 12.96 9.31
C ALA A 411 -3.77 12.94 8.61
N ASP A 412 -2.74 13.51 9.24
CA ASP A 412 -1.38 13.46 8.71
C ASP A 412 -0.88 12.02 8.56
N TYR A 413 -1.07 11.16 9.57
CA TYR A 413 -0.69 9.75 9.47
C TYR A 413 -1.27 9.04 8.25
N PHE A 414 -2.57 9.29 7.96
CA PHE A 414 -3.27 8.72 6.81
C PHE A 414 -3.08 9.53 5.50
N GLY A 415 -2.26 10.57 5.50
CA GLY A 415 -1.99 11.42 4.33
C GLY A 415 -3.22 12.18 3.84
N ARG A 416 -4.12 12.58 4.75
CA ARG A 416 -5.30 13.41 4.46
C ARG A 416 -4.96 14.89 4.64
N ALA A 417 -5.73 15.75 3.99
CA ALA A 417 -5.65 17.20 4.23
C ALA A 417 -5.98 17.52 5.69
N ASP A 418 -5.45 18.65 6.19
CA ASP A 418 -5.70 19.09 7.56
C ASP A 418 -7.21 19.28 7.81
N PRO A 419 -7.83 18.48 8.71
CA PRO A 419 -9.26 18.52 8.97
C PRO A 419 -9.64 19.61 9.97
N VAL A 420 -8.69 20.26 10.64
CA VAL A 420 -8.97 21.19 11.74
C VAL A 420 -9.88 22.34 11.32
N PRO A 421 -9.69 23.00 10.16
CA PRO A 421 -10.58 24.10 9.77
C PRO A 421 -12.04 23.68 9.57
N SER A 422 -12.28 22.54 8.91
CA SER A 422 -13.66 22.06 8.70
C SER A 422 -14.28 21.50 9.98
N ALA A 423 -13.47 20.87 10.83
CA ALA A 423 -13.87 20.41 12.16
C ALA A 423 -14.31 21.58 13.05
N GLN A 424 -13.51 22.65 13.13
CA GLN A 424 -13.82 23.84 13.93
C GLN A 424 -15.12 24.51 13.49
N ALA A 425 -15.30 24.71 12.18
CA ALA A 425 -16.53 25.28 11.64
C ALA A 425 -17.77 24.44 12.01
N ALA A 426 -17.67 23.12 11.98
CA ALA A 426 -18.75 22.21 12.38
C ALA A 426 -19.02 22.28 13.90
N LEU A 427 -17.98 22.39 14.74
CA LEU A 427 -18.13 22.54 16.19
C LEU A 427 -18.73 23.89 16.59
N GLU A 428 -18.33 24.99 15.96
CA GLU A 428 -18.93 26.32 16.18
C GLU A 428 -20.44 26.33 15.91
N ALA A 429 -20.88 25.67 14.84
CA ALA A 429 -22.29 25.51 14.53
C ALA A 429 -23.05 24.74 15.64
N VAL A 430 -22.42 23.76 16.28
CA VAL A 430 -23.01 23.04 17.42
C VAL A 430 -23.13 23.93 18.64
N VAL A 431 -22.12 24.75 18.97
CA VAL A 431 -22.19 25.70 20.10
C VAL A 431 -23.33 26.70 19.91
N ALA A 432 -23.50 27.23 18.69
CA ALA A 432 -24.57 28.15 18.36
C ALA A 432 -25.98 27.52 18.53
N ALA A 433 -26.11 26.22 18.23
CA ALA A 433 -27.37 25.48 18.38
C ALA A 433 -27.62 24.98 19.82
N HIS A 434 -26.58 24.81 20.63
CA HIS A 434 -26.63 24.22 21.97
C HIS A 434 -25.84 25.05 23.01
N PRO A 435 -26.25 26.30 23.30
CA PRO A 435 -25.50 27.19 24.19
C PRO A 435 -25.54 26.78 25.67
N GLU A 436 -26.52 25.97 26.07
CA GLU A 436 -26.74 25.54 27.45
C GLU A 436 -26.89 24.02 27.54
N GLY A 437 -26.60 23.47 28.73
CA GLY A 437 -26.75 22.05 29.02
C GLY A 437 -25.52 21.23 28.65
N ARG A 438 -25.63 19.91 28.85
CA ARG A 438 -24.53 18.96 28.71
C ARG A 438 -24.78 18.00 27.54
N TRP A 439 -23.85 17.97 26.60
CA TRP A 439 -24.01 17.24 25.33
C TRP A 439 -22.80 16.38 25.00
N ARG A 440 -23.07 15.22 24.42
CA ARG A 440 -22.08 14.40 23.74
C ARG A 440 -22.13 14.74 22.26
N VAL A 441 -21.02 15.22 21.74
CA VAL A 441 -20.92 15.62 20.33
C VAL A 441 -19.94 14.69 19.63
N ARG A 442 -20.42 13.96 18.63
CA ARG A 442 -19.62 13.09 17.77
C ARG A 442 -19.29 13.86 16.50
N LEU A 443 -18.01 14.00 16.18
CA LEU A 443 -17.52 14.62 14.95
C LEU A 443 -16.91 13.55 14.06
N ALA A 444 -17.36 13.43 12.81
CA ALA A 444 -16.76 12.57 11.80
C ALA A 444 -16.22 13.44 10.65
N VAL A 445 -14.99 13.18 10.21
CA VAL A 445 -14.38 13.87 9.06
C VAL A 445 -14.05 12.87 7.96
N ALA A 446 -14.72 13.03 6.83
CA ALA A 446 -14.58 12.19 5.65
C ALA A 446 -13.22 12.37 4.97
N ARG A 447 -12.92 11.49 4.01
CA ARG A 447 -11.62 11.48 3.30
C ARG A 447 -11.37 12.76 2.50
N ASP A 448 -12.43 13.39 2.00
CA ASP A 448 -12.41 14.66 1.27
C ASP A 448 -12.34 15.90 2.19
N GLY A 449 -12.34 15.70 3.51
CA GLY A 449 -12.29 16.76 4.52
C GLY A 449 -13.67 17.25 4.97
N ALA A 450 -14.78 16.72 4.43
CA ALA A 450 -16.12 17.08 4.88
C ALA A 450 -16.35 16.65 6.33
N ALA A 451 -16.75 17.60 7.18
CA ALA A 451 -17.00 17.38 8.61
C ALA A 451 -18.51 17.30 8.90
N ALA A 452 -18.92 16.30 9.68
CA ALA A 452 -20.30 16.11 10.10
C ALA A 452 -20.40 15.83 11.60
N THR A 453 -21.41 16.40 12.26
CA THR A 453 -21.62 16.26 13.70
C THR A 453 -22.93 15.56 14.03
N THR A 454 -22.91 14.73 15.08
CA THR A 454 -24.11 14.18 15.73
C THR A 454 -24.11 14.59 17.19
N VAL A 455 -25.23 15.13 17.67
CA VAL A 455 -25.35 15.69 19.03
C VAL A 455 -26.39 14.90 19.81
N GLU A 456 -26.03 14.46 21.02
CA GLU A 456 -26.93 13.74 21.93
C GLU A 456 -26.83 14.33 23.35
N PRO A 457 -27.94 14.39 24.12
CA PRO A 457 -27.87 14.76 25.53
C PRO A 457 -26.91 13.86 26.31
N LEU A 458 -26.05 14.44 27.14
CA LEU A 458 -25.17 13.70 28.03
C LEU A 458 -25.74 13.74 29.45
N PRO A 459 -26.15 12.60 30.03
CA PRO A 459 -26.65 12.55 31.41
C PRO A 459 -25.65 13.13 32.41
N GLY A 460 -26.13 13.48 33.60
CA GLY A 460 -25.28 13.86 34.73
C GLY A 460 -24.22 12.80 35.05
N ALA A 461 -23.15 13.21 35.74
CA ALA A 461 -22.17 12.25 36.25
C ALA A 461 -22.86 11.26 37.19
N SER A 462 -22.49 9.98 37.10
CA SER A 462 -22.92 8.94 38.04
C SER A 462 -21.71 8.50 38.85
N ASP A 463 -21.90 8.44 40.17
CA ASP A 463 -20.90 7.92 41.12
C ASP A 463 -20.91 6.38 41.17
N GLU A 464 -21.87 5.72 40.51
CA GLU A 464 -21.90 4.26 40.45
C GLU A 464 -20.70 3.74 39.64
N PRO A 465 -20.02 2.69 40.12
CA PRO A 465 -18.93 2.05 39.40
C PRO A 465 -19.39 1.48 38.06
N LEU A 466 -18.51 1.54 37.05
CA LEU A 466 -18.72 0.84 35.78
C LEU A 466 -18.47 -0.65 35.98
N THR A 467 -19.35 -1.47 35.44
CA THR A 467 -19.15 -2.92 35.36
C THR A 467 -18.38 -3.28 34.10
N LEU A 468 -17.21 -3.92 34.26
CA LEU A 468 -16.34 -4.34 33.17
C LEU A 468 -16.20 -5.85 33.14
N VAL A 469 -16.13 -6.46 31.96
CA VAL A 469 -15.69 -7.85 31.81
C VAL A 469 -14.36 -7.90 31.07
N LEU A 470 -13.54 -8.92 31.32
CA LEU A 470 -12.33 -9.12 30.52
C LEU A 470 -12.69 -9.64 29.12
N ALA A 471 -11.98 -9.17 28.10
CA ALA A 471 -12.06 -9.71 26.75
C ALA A 471 -11.68 -11.21 26.74
N THR A 472 -12.40 -12.00 25.94
CA THR A 472 -12.12 -13.44 25.79
C THR A 472 -10.98 -13.73 24.84
N GLU A 473 -10.74 -12.83 23.89
CA GLU A 473 -9.69 -12.92 22.89
C GLU A 473 -8.82 -11.66 22.98
N PRO A 474 -7.50 -11.80 22.75
CA PRO A 474 -6.61 -10.66 22.75
C PRO A 474 -6.83 -9.78 21.51
N VAL A 475 -6.56 -8.49 21.65
CA VAL A 475 -6.36 -7.61 20.50
C VAL A 475 -4.95 -7.78 19.93
N ASP A 476 -4.81 -7.57 18.63
CA ASP A 476 -3.50 -7.46 17.98
C ASP A 476 -2.88 -6.10 18.35
N PRO A 477 -1.78 -6.06 19.11
CA PRO A 477 -1.15 -4.79 19.47
C PRO A 477 -0.61 -4.02 18.25
N ASP A 478 -0.47 -4.67 17.09
CA ASP A 478 0.00 -4.06 15.86
C ASP A 478 -1.13 -3.52 14.96
N GLU A 479 -2.39 -3.63 15.38
CA GLU A 479 -3.54 -3.06 14.66
C GLU A 479 -3.55 -1.52 14.74
N VAL A 480 -3.28 -0.88 13.60
CA VAL A 480 -3.16 0.59 13.44
C VAL A 480 -4.37 1.34 13.98
N PHE A 481 -5.57 0.78 13.81
CA PHE A 481 -6.82 1.42 14.25
C PHE A 481 -7.07 1.35 15.76
N LEU A 482 -6.17 0.72 16.54
CA LEU A 482 -6.12 0.93 17.99
C LEU A 482 -5.49 2.29 18.31
N ALA A 483 -4.52 2.76 17.51
CA ALA A 483 -3.83 4.02 17.73
C ALA A 483 -4.58 5.25 17.17
N HIS A 484 -5.56 5.02 16.29
CA HIS A 484 -6.33 6.09 15.64
C HIS A 484 -7.83 5.95 15.88
N LYS A 485 -8.48 7.05 16.26
CA LYS A 485 -9.93 7.05 16.49
C LYS A 485 -10.68 7.26 15.18
N THR A 486 -11.33 6.20 14.69
CA THR A 486 -12.05 6.20 13.42
C THR A 486 -13.47 5.67 13.55
N THR A 487 -14.31 5.89 12.53
CA THR A 487 -15.63 5.27 12.44
C THR A 487 -15.55 3.76 12.21
N TRP A 488 -14.45 3.26 11.66
CA TRP A 488 -14.15 1.84 11.66
C TRP A 488 -13.78 1.38 13.08
N ARG A 489 -14.54 0.42 13.62
CA ARG A 489 -14.42 -0.08 15.00
C ARG A 489 -14.15 -1.57 15.08
N GLY A 490 -13.62 -2.19 14.02
CA GLY A 490 -13.43 -3.65 13.95
C GLY A 490 -12.66 -4.29 15.12
N PRO A 491 -11.60 -3.70 15.71
CA PRO A 491 -10.87 -4.32 16.81
C PRO A 491 -11.67 -4.24 18.11
N TYR A 492 -12.71 -3.38 18.16
CA TYR A 492 -13.54 -3.15 19.34
C TYR A 492 -14.92 -3.79 19.21
N ALA A 493 -15.45 -3.95 18.00
CA ALA A 493 -16.84 -4.33 17.76
C ALA A 493 -17.23 -5.71 18.34
N PRO A 494 -16.43 -6.78 18.19
CA PRO A 494 -16.74 -8.07 18.81
C PRO A 494 -16.81 -7.98 20.34
N HIS A 495 -15.87 -7.25 20.95
CA HIS A 495 -15.86 -7.04 22.40
C HIS A 495 -17.05 -6.19 22.85
N ARG A 496 -17.40 -5.15 22.10
CA ARG A 496 -18.57 -4.32 22.44
C ARG A 496 -19.88 -5.11 22.36
N ALA A 497 -20.04 -5.99 21.38
CA ALA A 497 -21.18 -6.88 21.29
C ALA A 497 -21.28 -7.82 22.51
N ARG A 498 -20.14 -8.28 23.03
CA ARG A 498 -20.07 -9.06 24.28
C ARG A 498 -20.54 -8.28 25.50
N ALA A 499 -20.11 -7.03 25.69
CA ALA A 499 -20.59 -6.20 26.81
C ALA A 499 -22.12 -6.07 26.79
N VAL A 500 -22.69 -5.82 25.60
CA VAL A 500 -24.15 -5.75 25.41
C VAL A 500 -24.82 -7.07 25.75
N ALA A 501 -24.29 -8.20 25.28
CA ALA A 501 -24.85 -9.52 25.53
C ALA A 501 -24.86 -9.88 27.03
N LEU A 502 -23.81 -9.47 27.76
CA LEU A 502 -23.68 -9.69 29.21
C LEU A 502 -24.34 -8.61 30.06
N ARG A 503 -24.88 -7.55 29.45
CA ARG A 503 -25.50 -6.40 30.12
C ARG A 503 -24.55 -5.73 31.13
N VAL A 504 -23.27 -5.65 30.78
CA VAL A 504 -22.25 -4.88 31.51
C VAL A 504 -21.92 -3.61 30.74
N ASP A 505 -21.28 -2.64 31.40
CA ASP A 505 -21.03 -1.34 30.78
C ASP A 505 -20.01 -1.39 29.65
N ASP A 506 -18.91 -2.14 29.82
CA ASP A 506 -17.88 -2.27 28.78
C ASP A 506 -16.98 -3.51 28.96
N VAL A 507 -16.04 -3.71 28.03
CA VAL A 507 -15.03 -4.77 28.07
C VAL A 507 -13.64 -4.16 28.28
N LEU A 508 -12.90 -4.72 29.24
CA LEU A 508 -11.47 -4.49 29.42
C LEU A 508 -10.68 -5.36 28.44
N LEU A 509 -9.85 -4.74 27.62
CA LEU A 509 -9.06 -5.38 26.57
C LEU A 509 -7.65 -5.71 27.07
N TRP A 510 -7.05 -6.71 26.43
CA TRP A 510 -5.67 -7.14 26.62
C TRP A 510 -5.11 -7.61 25.28
N ASN A 511 -3.79 -7.60 25.12
CA ASN A 511 -3.13 -7.95 23.85
C ASN A 511 -2.52 -9.36 23.85
N ALA A 512 -2.02 -9.81 22.70
CA ALA A 512 -1.43 -11.15 22.56
C ALA A 512 -0.24 -11.45 23.51
N ARG A 513 0.35 -10.43 24.14
CA ARG A 513 1.42 -10.55 25.15
C ARG A 513 0.90 -10.67 26.59
N GLY A 514 -0.42 -10.67 26.79
CA GLY A 514 -1.03 -10.72 28.13
C GLY A 514 -1.10 -9.36 28.84
N GLU A 515 -0.78 -8.27 28.15
CA GLU A 515 -0.76 -6.90 28.70
C GLU A 515 -2.15 -6.28 28.57
N VAL A 516 -2.60 -5.58 29.62
CA VAL A 516 -3.83 -4.77 29.62
C VAL A 516 -3.65 -3.60 28.66
N THR A 517 -4.71 -3.24 27.94
CA THR A 517 -4.69 -2.11 26.99
C THR A 517 -5.65 -1.01 27.46
N GLU A 518 -6.90 -1.07 27.05
CA GLU A 518 -7.94 -0.08 27.31
C GLU A 518 -9.32 -0.74 27.36
N THR A 519 -10.39 0.02 27.43
CA THR A 519 -11.75 -0.48 27.19
C THR A 519 -12.24 -0.14 25.78
N THR A 520 -13.43 -0.60 25.37
CA THR A 520 -13.93 -0.29 24.02
C THR A 520 -14.34 1.17 23.82
N ILE A 521 -14.46 1.96 24.90
CA ILE A 521 -14.83 3.38 24.84
C ILE A 521 -13.93 4.32 25.64
N GLY A 522 -12.87 3.86 26.30
CA GLY A 522 -11.99 4.74 27.05
C GLY A 522 -10.75 4.04 27.60
N SER A 523 -9.87 4.81 28.22
CA SER A 523 -8.64 4.30 28.80
C SER A 523 -8.87 3.79 30.23
N VAL A 524 -7.90 3.07 30.78
CA VAL A 524 -7.93 2.59 32.17
C VAL A 524 -6.74 3.07 32.97
N ALA A 525 -6.93 3.21 34.28
CA ALA A 525 -5.87 3.39 35.25
C ALA A 525 -6.09 2.50 36.47
N LEU A 526 -5.01 2.00 37.06
CA LEU A 526 -4.98 1.28 38.32
C LEU A 526 -4.45 2.24 39.39
N HIS A 527 -5.13 2.32 40.52
CA HIS A 527 -4.70 3.08 41.69
C HIS A 527 -4.34 2.10 42.81
N ASP A 528 -3.07 2.09 43.20
CA ASP A 528 -2.54 1.28 44.30
C ASP A 528 -1.75 2.15 45.29
N ALA A 529 -1.09 1.53 46.26
CA ALA A 529 -0.31 2.26 47.28
C ALA A 529 0.86 3.07 46.70
N ASP A 530 1.38 2.69 45.53
CA ASP A 530 2.52 3.32 44.89
C ASP A 530 2.09 4.46 43.95
N GLY A 531 0.80 4.55 43.60
CA GLY A 531 0.22 5.67 42.86
C GLY A 531 -0.76 5.26 41.78
N TRP A 532 -0.80 6.05 40.70
CA TRP A 532 -1.72 5.88 39.58
C TRP A 532 -1.01 5.44 38.31
N TRP A 533 -1.49 4.37 37.71
CA TRP A 533 -0.79 3.65 36.65
C TRP A 533 -1.71 3.39 35.47
N THR A 534 -1.27 3.68 34.25
CA THR A 534 -2.01 3.37 33.02
C THR A 534 -1.11 2.59 32.05
N PRO A 535 -1.63 1.63 31.25
CA PRO A 535 -0.81 0.94 30.27
C PRO A 535 -0.21 1.91 29.24
N PRO A 536 1.05 1.73 28.80
CA PRO A 536 1.67 2.55 27.77
C PRO A 536 1.05 2.28 26.39
N VAL A 537 1.11 3.28 25.49
CA VAL A 537 0.56 3.13 24.12
C VAL A 537 1.20 1.99 23.32
N SER A 538 2.41 1.55 23.69
CA SER A 538 3.07 0.37 23.11
C SER A 538 2.28 -0.93 23.29
N CYS A 539 1.37 -1.00 24.27
CA CYS A 539 0.47 -2.12 24.49
C CYS A 539 -0.62 -2.26 23.41
N GLY A 540 -0.78 -1.28 22.50
CA GLY A 540 -1.80 -1.32 21.45
C GLY A 540 -3.13 -0.77 21.98
N LEU A 541 -3.16 0.54 22.22
CA LEU A 541 -4.35 1.27 22.69
C LEU A 541 -4.37 2.69 22.13
N LEU A 542 -5.56 3.28 22.13
CA LEU A 542 -5.76 4.64 21.69
C LEU A 542 -5.09 5.63 22.67
N PRO A 543 -4.33 6.64 22.20
CA PRO A 543 -3.91 7.76 23.03
C PRO A 543 -5.15 8.59 23.41
N GLY A 544 -5.88 8.13 24.43
CA GLY A 544 -7.09 8.74 24.94
C GLY A 544 -6.81 10.16 25.42
N VAL A 545 -7.63 11.14 25.01
CA VAL A 545 -7.44 12.55 25.39
C VAL A 545 -7.38 12.71 26.92
N GLU A 546 -8.32 12.12 27.66
CA GLU A 546 -8.34 12.22 29.13
C GLU A 546 -7.11 11.56 29.77
N ARG A 547 -6.64 10.43 29.22
CA ARG A 547 -5.40 9.77 29.63
C ARG A 547 -4.19 10.66 29.36
N GLY A 548 -4.11 11.29 28.19
CA GLY A 548 -3.04 12.20 27.81
C GLY A 548 -2.97 13.42 28.75
N LEU A 549 -4.12 14.04 29.05
CA LEU A 549 -4.20 15.14 30.01
C LEU A 549 -3.75 14.70 31.43
N ALA A 550 -4.10 13.49 31.83
CA ALA A 550 -3.69 12.94 33.13
C ALA A 550 -2.18 12.71 33.21
N LEU A 551 -1.57 12.16 32.16
CA LEU A 551 -0.13 11.95 32.05
C LEU A 551 0.63 13.29 32.04
N ALA A 552 0.19 14.25 31.23
CA ALA A 552 0.80 15.57 31.14
C ALA A 552 0.76 16.33 32.47
N ALA A 553 -0.32 16.15 33.25
CA ALA A 553 -0.45 16.71 34.59
C ALA A 553 0.29 15.92 35.69
N GLY A 554 0.94 14.81 35.36
CA GLY A 554 1.59 13.92 36.34
C GLY A 554 0.62 13.22 37.30
N ARG A 555 -0.68 13.20 36.98
CA ARG A 555 -1.72 12.53 37.79
C ARG A 555 -1.69 11.01 37.65
N VAL A 556 -1.21 10.51 36.52
CA VAL A 556 -0.98 9.09 36.26
C VAL A 556 0.38 8.92 35.60
N GLN A 557 0.96 7.73 35.72
CA GLN A 557 2.21 7.35 35.06
C GLN A 557 2.02 6.09 34.22
N GLU A 558 2.81 5.94 33.17
CA GLU A 558 2.76 4.72 32.36
C GLU A 558 3.44 3.56 33.11
N ARG A 559 2.75 2.42 33.17
CA ARG A 559 3.29 1.15 33.69
C ARG A 559 2.73 0.02 32.86
N LEU A 560 3.60 -0.90 32.43
CA LEU A 560 3.15 -2.13 31.79
C LEU A 560 2.40 -2.97 32.84
N LEU A 561 1.14 -3.30 32.55
CA LEU A 561 0.26 -4.06 33.44
C LEU A 561 -0.15 -5.33 32.71
N THR A 562 0.16 -6.51 33.25
CA THR A 562 -0.43 -7.75 32.73
C THR A 562 -1.82 -7.99 33.34
N VAL A 563 -2.62 -8.84 32.70
CA VAL A 563 -3.90 -9.28 33.27
C VAL A 563 -3.71 -9.95 34.64
N ALA A 564 -2.58 -10.64 34.83
CA ALA A 564 -2.23 -11.26 36.12
C ALA A 564 -1.89 -10.21 37.19
N ASP A 565 -1.11 -9.18 36.84
CA ASP A 565 -0.77 -8.08 37.75
C ASP A 565 -2.03 -7.33 38.17
N LEU A 566 -2.93 -7.06 37.22
CA LEU A 566 -4.19 -6.40 37.49
C LEU A 566 -5.03 -7.18 38.50
N ARG A 567 -5.24 -8.49 38.27
CA ARG A 567 -6.01 -9.34 39.19
C ARG A 567 -5.39 -9.39 40.60
N THR A 568 -4.07 -9.51 40.67
CA THR A 568 -3.33 -9.54 41.93
C THR A 568 -3.48 -8.22 42.68
N SER A 569 -3.35 -7.10 41.98
CA SER A 569 -3.46 -5.76 42.56
C SER A 569 -4.87 -5.50 43.08
N LEU A 570 -5.91 -5.85 42.31
CA LEU A 570 -7.31 -5.71 42.73
C LEU A 570 -7.63 -6.56 43.96
N ALA A 571 -7.12 -7.80 44.03
CA ALA A 571 -7.24 -8.64 45.22
C ALA A 571 -6.50 -8.05 46.45
N GLY A 572 -5.44 -7.28 46.21
CA GLY A 572 -4.69 -6.53 47.22
C GLY A 572 -5.33 -5.20 47.63
N GLY A 573 -6.50 -4.84 47.10
CA GLY A 573 -7.22 -3.62 47.44
C GLY A 573 -6.94 -2.41 46.54
N ALA A 574 -6.24 -2.61 45.41
CA ALA A 574 -6.13 -1.58 44.39
C ALA A 574 -7.48 -1.31 43.72
N GLU A 575 -7.66 -0.12 43.15
CA GLU A 575 -8.88 0.28 42.46
C GLU A 575 -8.65 0.41 40.95
N LEU A 576 -9.57 -0.14 40.14
CA LEU A 576 -9.59 0.09 38.70
C LEU A 576 -10.44 1.32 38.38
N TRP A 577 -9.94 2.15 37.48
CA TRP A 577 -10.58 3.39 37.05
C TRP A 577 -10.67 3.46 35.53
N PHE A 578 -11.80 3.96 35.04
CA PHE A 578 -12.07 4.28 33.65
C PHE A 578 -11.87 5.78 33.41
N LEU A 579 -11.15 6.13 32.35
CA LEU A 579 -10.83 7.50 31.95
C LEU A 579 -11.41 7.80 30.57
N ASN A 580 -12.27 8.81 30.46
CA ASN A 580 -12.86 9.24 29.20
C ASN A 580 -13.16 10.73 29.18
N SER A 581 -12.81 11.43 28.09
CA SER A 581 -12.97 12.89 28.02
C SER A 581 -14.44 13.34 28.00
N VAL A 582 -15.37 12.46 27.60
CA VAL A 582 -16.80 12.75 27.65
C VAL A 582 -17.35 12.47 29.05
N ARG A 583 -17.07 11.30 29.60
CA ARG A 583 -17.70 10.78 30.83
C ARG A 583 -16.94 11.10 32.11
N GLY A 584 -15.73 11.63 32.03
CA GLY A 584 -14.85 11.85 33.18
C GLY A 584 -14.25 10.55 33.70
N TRP A 585 -13.77 10.60 34.94
CA TRP A 585 -13.18 9.47 35.65
C TRP A 585 -14.26 8.75 36.45
N ARG A 586 -14.31 7.42 36.34
CA ARG A 586 -15.24 6.59 37.11
C ARG A 586 -14.53 5.36 37.63
N ARG A 587 -14.84 4.96 38.87
CA ARG A 587 -14.42 3.66 39.38
C ARG A 587 -15.01 2.56 38.49
N ALA A 588 -14.27 1.49 38.31
CA ALA A 588 -14.70 0.33 37.54
C ALA A 588 -14.49 -0.95 38.34
N GLU A 589 -15.40 -1.90 38.19
CA GLU A 589 -15.39 -3.19 38.83
C GLU A 589 -15.31 -4.27 37.75
N LEU A 590 -14.25 -5.09 37.83
CA LEU A 590 -14.09 -6.21 36.91
C LEU A 590 -14.95 -7.37 37.42
N VAL A 591 -15.98 -7.72 36.65
CA VAL A 591 -16.95 -8.78 36.95
C VAL A 591 -16.69 -10.03 36.12
N GLY A 592 -16.81 -11.20 36.76
CA GLY A 592 -16.41 -12.51 36.20
C GLY A 592 -14.95 -12.83 36.45
#